data_AF-A0A966I0J9-F1
#
_entry.id   AF-A0A966I0J9-F1
#
_cell.length_a   1.000
_cell.length_b   1.000
_cell.length_c   1.000
_cell.angle_alpha   90.00
_cell.angle_beta   90.00
_cell.angle_gamma   90.00
#
_symmetry.space_group_name_H-M   'P 1'
#
loop_
_entity.id
_entity.type
_entity.pdbx_description
1 polymer ?
#
loop_
_entity_poly.entity_id
_entity_poly.type
_entity_poly.pdbx_seq_one_letter_code
_entity_poly.pdbx_strand_id
1 'polypeptide(L)' 'IGKLIPAGTGLARYRNVRVEPTEEAKAAVYAAYEEYDYAPFETTGSGEAVRLDDYQVGENR' A
#
# COMPACT_ATOMS: atom_id res chain seq x y z
N ILE A 1 10.29 -10.25 37.59
CA ILE A 1 8.87 -10.31 37.14
C ILE A 1 8.52 -9.44 35.93
N GLY A 2 9.37 -8.50 35.50
CA GLY A 2 9.24 -7.85 34.18
C GLY A 2 7.95 -7.03 33.92
N LYS A 3 7.24 -6.62 34.98
CA LYS A 3 5.99 -5.85 34.86
C LYS A 3 6.30 -4.37 34.62
N LEU A 4 5.42 -3.67 33.89
CA LEU A 4 5.50 -2.22 33.77
C LEU A 4 5.48 -1.57 35.16
N ILE A 5 6.30 -0.54 35.31
CA ILE A 5 6.44 0.26 36.53
C ILE A 5 5.15 1.09 36.71
N PRO A 6 4.58 1.22 37.92
CA PRO A 6 3.31 1.92 38.15
C PRO A 6 3.46 3.47 38.11
N ALA A 7 4.13 3.98 37.08
CA ALA A 7 4.33 5.40 36.82
C ALA A 7 4.34 5.65 35.31
N GLY A 8 4.03 6.87 34.88
CA GLY A 8 4.01 7.25 33.47
C GLY A 8 3.12 6.34 32.62
N THR A 9 3.69 5.73 31.57
CA THR A 9 2.98 4.83 30.64
C THR A 9 2.57 3.49 31.28
N GLY A 10 3.07 3.16 32.47
CA GLY A 10 2.64 1.99 33.21
C GLY A 10 1.42 2.19 34.11
N LEU A 11 0.87 3.41 34.18
CA LEU A 11 -0.42 3.65 34.83
C LEU A 11 -1.55 3.02 34.03
N ALA A 12 -2.58 2.51 34.73
CA ALA A 12 -3.73 1.85 34.11
C ALA A 12 -4.44 2.73 33.06
N ARG A 13 -4.42 4.06 33.27
CA ARG A 13 -4.98 5.06 32.35
C ARG A 13 -4.32 5.05 30.96
N TYR A 14 -3.03 4.72 30.89
CA TYR A 14 -2.25 4.82 29.66
C TYR A 14 -1.82 3.47 29.08
N ARG A 15 -1.87 2.39 29.88
CA ARG A 15 -1.46 1.05 29.44
C ARG A 15 -2.49 0.38 28.51
N ASN A 16 -3.78 0.58 28.77
CA ASN A 16 -4.87 -0.11 28.07
C ASN A 16 -5.69 0.87 27.22
N VAL A 17 -5.10 1.40 26.15
CA VAL A 17 -5.74 2.37 25.24
C VAL A 17 -6.00 1.72 23.88
N ARG A 18 -7.22 1.88 23.36
CA ARG A 18 -7.57 1.52 21.98
C ARG A 18 -7.36 2.75 21.10
N VAL A 19 -6.60 2.59 20.02
CA VAL A 19 -6.35 3.65 19.04
C VAL A 19 -7.12 3.28 17.78
N GLU A 20 -8.01 4.18 17.35
CA GLU A 20 -8.76 4.03 16.11
C GLU A 20 -8.37 5.18 15.16
N PRO A 21 -8.08 4.91 13.88
CA PRO A 21 -7.86 5.95 12.89
C PRO A 21 -9.10 6.83 12.71
N THR A 22 -8.90 8.12 12.46
CA THR A 22 -10.00 9.03 12.12
C THR A 22 -10.56 8.72 10.73
N GLU A 23 -11.86 8.98 10.54
CA GLU A 23 -12.57 8.74 9.27
C GLU A 23 -11.94 9.50 8.09
N GLU A 24 -11.40 10.70 8.34
CA GLU A 24 -10.69 11.49 7.32
C GLU A 24 -9.40 10.82 6.83
N ALA A 25 -8.62 10.24 7.74
CA ALA A 25 -7.39 9.51 7.37
C ALA A 25 -7.71 8.20 6.65
N LYS A 26 -8.82 7.55 6.99
CA LYS A 26 -9.33 6.35 6.32
C LYS A 26 -9.78 6.66 4.88
N ALA A 27 -10.43 7.80 4.67
CA ALA A 27 -10.87 8.25 3.36
C ALA A 27 -9.69 8.60 2.44
N ALA A 28 -8.63 9.24 2.95
CA ALA A 28 -7.44 9.55 2.17
C ALA A 28 -6.74 8.28 1.62
N VAL A 29 -6.70 7.20 2.42
CA VAL A 29 -6.15 5.91 1.98
C VAL A 29 -7.06 5.23 0.95
N TYR A 30 -8.38 5.33 1.09
CA TYR A 30 -9.33 4.76 0.12
C TYR A 30 -9.40 5.58 -1.19
N ALA A 31 -9.28 6.90 -1.14
CA ALA A 31 -9.19 7.75 -2.34
C ALA A 31 -7.96 7.40 -3.19
N ALA A 32 -6.85 7.03 -2.54
CA ALA A 32 -5.67 6.53 -3.22
C ALA A 32 -5.87 5.15 -3.89
N TYR A 33 -6.94 4.40 -3.59
CA TYR A 33 -7.28 3.17 -4.32
C TYR A 33 -8.15 3.46 -5.56
N GLU A 34 -9.04 4.45 -5.51
CA GLU A 34 -9.87 4.81 -6.67
C GLU A 34 -9.06 5.41 -7.83
N GLU A 35 -7.96 6.11 -7.55
CA GLU A 35 -7.09 6.67 -8.60
C GLU A 35 -6.31 5.61 -9.40
N TYR A 36 -6.09 4.42 -8.83
CA TYR A 36 -5.37 3.34 -9.51
C TYR A 36 -6.27 2.32 -10.24
N ASP A 37 -7.60 2.33 -9.99
CA ASP A 37 -8.54 1.37 -10.60
C ASP A 37 -9.13 1.85 -11.94
N TYR A 38 -8.82 3.08 -12.36
CA TYR A 38 -9.33 3.67 -13.61
C TYR A 38 -8.23 4.13 -14.57
N ALA A 39 -7.14 3.38 -14.67
CA ALA A 39 -6.40 3.30 -15.91
C ALA A 39 -6.95 2.10 -16.70
N PRO A 40 -7.95 2.27 -17.59
CA PRO A 40 -8.23 1.22 -18.56
C PRO A 40 -6.91 0.92 -19.25
N PHE A 41 -6.50 -0.35 -19.21
CA PHE A 41 -5.30 -0.88 -19.86
C PHE A 41 -5.16 -0.42 -21.34
N GLU A 42 -6.26 0.04 -21.93
CA GLU A 42 -6.39 0.62 -23.26
C GLU A 42 -5.86 2.07 -23.43
N THR A 43 -5.58 2.83 -22.36
CA THR A 43 -5.23 4.27 -22.45
C THR A 43 -3.74 4.59 -22.40
N THR A 44 -2.85 3.65 -22.09
CA THR A 44 -1.40 3.91 -21.97
C THR A 44 -0.53 3.10 -22.93
N GLY A 45 -1.09 2.16 -23.69
CA GLY A 45 -0.36 1.41 -24.73
C GLY A 45 -1.17 1.38 -26.03
N SER A 46 -0.51 1.43 -27.18
CA SER A 46 -1.11 1.45 -28.53
C SER A 46 -1.95 0.20 -28.88
N GLY A 47 -2.24 -0.68 -27.92
CA GLY A 47 -2.87 -1.99 -28.14
C GLY A 47 -2.04 -2.91 -29.05
N GLU A 48 -0.88 -2.46 -29.49
CA GLU A 48 -0.03 -3.18 -30.42
C GLU A 48 0.73 -4.26 -29.66
N ALA A 49 0.45 -5.51 -30.00
CA ALA A 49 1.19 -6.64 -29.47
C ALA A 49 2.68 -6.45 -29.82
N VAL A 50 3.53 -6.39 -28.80
CA VAL A 50 4.99 -6.35 -28.99
C VAL A 50 5.40 -7.61 -29.77
N ARG A 51 5.84 -7.42 -31.02
CA ARG A 51 6.26 -8.50 -31.92
C ARG A 51 7.54 -9.11 -31.40
N LEU A 52 7.47 -10.33 -30.86
CA LEU A 52 8.64 -11.06 -30.38
C LEU A 52 9.58 -11.47 -31.54
N ASP A 53 9.08 -11.49 -32.78
CA ASP A 53 9.84 -11.80 -33.99
C ASP A 53 10.92 -10.74 -34.32
N ASP A 54 10.74 -9.50 -33.84
CA ASP A 54 11.70 -8.40 -34.05
C ASP A 54 12.81 -8.36 -32.99
N TYR A 55 12.64 -9.10 -31.88
CA TYR A 55 13.62 -9.20 -30.81
C TYR A 55 14.32 -10.56 -30.89
N GLN A 56 15.52 -10.55 -31.46
CA GLN A 56 16.40 -11.72 -31.47
C GLN A 56 16.87 -12.00 -30.02
N VAL A 57 16.11 -12.81 -29.30
CA VAL A 57 16.40 -13.21 -27.91
C VAL A 57 17.70 -14.01 -27.89
N GLY A 58 18.80 -13.33 -27.57
CA GLY A 58 20.05 -13.92 -27.10
C GLY A 58 20.72 -14.89 -28.07
N GLU A 59 21.57 -14.37 -28.95
CA GLU A 59 22.69 -15.12 -29.49
C GLU A 59 23.63 -15.47 -28.31
N ASN A 60 23.40 -16.62 -27.67
CA ASN A 60 24.31 -17.17 -26.68
C ASN A 60 25.60 -17.65 -27.38
N ARG A 61 26.62 -16.80 -27.40
CA ARG A 61 28.02 -17.19 -27.55
C ARG A 61 28.87 -16.53 -26.48
#